data_AF-A0A0V0TB59-F1
#
_entry.id   AF-A0A0V0TB59-F1
#
_cell.length_a   1.000
_cell.length_b   1.000
_cell.length_c   1.000
_cell.angle_alpha   90.00
_cell.angle_beta   90.00
_cell.angle_gamma   90.00
#
_symmetry.space_group_name_H-M   'P 1'
#
loop_
_entity.id
_entity.type
_entity.pdbx_description
1 polymer ?
#
loop_
_entity_poly.entity_id
_entity_poly.type
_entity_poly.pdbx_seq_one_letter_code
_entity_poly.pdbx_strand_id
1 'polypeptide(L)'
;LLIYFILLIEKRLKMSLLQPYQQRILVCGDVDGNFVNLWVRMEQVLRKVGTFEMMLVCGEFFGADLQENRRVLNGELRCTIPTYILGPLKVDSVRNYRTEAGAELGHNLIYLGKKGIFTSASGLTIAYLSGTEAEYEDETHFSAETVDSLIGQATARANFIGVDILLTSQWPLGVEKNSSYIPDLFEDEELNCSALVSKLAAALKPRYHFSANTGCHYERPPYRNHKMLQEQTCHPTRFIGLARNGNPQKLKYLFAFNIVPMKHMVRSQLIDLPDNTTEFPYAEVLEELENKINIRKRKAHHSIPTTKQFFFDMAQAEASAVDNRNSNSKKRFRTAVPQKKVNIGPCWFCLSSEEVQKHLIISIGDSAYLSLTKGGLCDDHFLITPIGHIQSMVEADDDVLEDIEKYKESLRKFFAAQDRTVIFFERNYRTQHLQVHAVPIANSKSMLVRQCFIQAAANHGVDMAELSEDVSLGDIASPGCPYFYAELPYGQRLFVRRMKQFPVQFAREALTNKDLLNCPERIDWRQCALSVEEETALALKFRSLFSPYDFNQNLLS
;
A
#
# COMPACT_ATOMS: atom_id res chain seq x y z
N LEU A 1 28.79 -12.64 43.81
CA LEU A 1 29.14 -13.53 42.67
C LEU A 1 27.90 -14.07 41.96
N LEU A 2 26.98 -14.76 42.65
CA LEU A 2 25.76 -15.31 42.04
C LEU A 2 24.84 -14.24 41.39
N ILE A 3 24.61 -13.13 42.10
CA ILE A 3 23.78 -12.00 41.61
C ILE A 3 24.43 -11.31 40.40
N TYR A 4 25.76 -11.25 40.35
CA TYR A 4 26.49 -10.70 39.21
C TYR A 4 26.36 -11.60 37.98
N PHE A 5 26.37 -12.93 38.18
CA PHE A 5 26.11 -13.91 37.12
C PHE A 5 24.68 -13.85 36.59
N ILE A 6 23.69 -13.68 37.48
CA ILE A 6 22.28 -13.53 37.09
C ILE A 6 22.07 -12.24 36.29
N LEU A 7 22.66 -11.12 36.73
CA LEU A 7 22.61 -9.85 35.98
C LEU A 7 23.34 -9.94 34.64
N LEU A 8 24.44 -10.70 34.54
CA LEU A 8 25.13 -10.93 33.27
C LEU A 8 24.32 -11.81 32.32
N ILE A 9 23.61 -12.81 32.85
CA ILE A 9 22.70 -13.68 32.09
C ILE A 9 21.48 -12.89 31.63
N GLU A 10 20.85 -12.08 32.49
CA GLU A 10 19.75 -11.18 32.11
C GLU A 10 20.19 -10.13 31.10
N LYS A 11 21.41 -9.58 31.23
CA LYS A 11 21.96 -8.63 30.26
C LYS A 11 22.29 -9.31 28.93
N ARG A 12 22.76 -10.57 28.94
CA ARG A 12 22.94 -11.40 27.73
C ARG A 12 21.61 -11.79 27.09
N LEU A 13 20.59 -12.15 27.89
CA LEU A 13 19.25 -12.48 27.41
C LEU A 13 18.54 -11.24 26.84
N LYS A 14 18.66 -10.08 27.51
CA LYS A 14 18.19 -8.80 26.97
C LYS A 14 18.94 -8.43 25.68
N MET A 15 20.26 -8.66 25.61
CA MET A 15 21.04 -8.43 24.39
C MET A 15 20.74 -9.41 23.25
N SER A 16 20.36 -10.67 23.54
CA SER A 16 19.93 -11.63 22.51
C SER A 16 18.49 -11.39 22.05
N LEU A 17 17.62 -10.89 22.94
CA LEU A 17 16.27 -10.42 22.60
C LEU A 17 16.26 -9.08 21.85
N LEU A 18 17.39 -8.36 21.83
CA LEU A 18 17.58 -7.08 21.13
C LEU A 18 18.28 -7.21 19.77
N GLN A 19 18.66 -8.42 19.33
CA GLN A 19 19.12 -8.57 17.94
C GLN A 19 17.89 -8.47 17.03
N PRO A 20 17.86 -7.51 16.08
CA PRO A 20 16.75 -7.42 15.15
C PRO A 20 16.67 -8.73 14.38
N TYR A 21 15.46 -9.29 14.30
CA TYR A 21 15.20 -10.51 13.55
C TYR A 21 15.77 -10.35 12.13
N GLN A 22 16.80 -11.12 11.81
CA GLN A 22 17.59 -10.98 10.58
C GLN A 22 17.48 -12.27 9.78
N GLN A 23 17.00 -12.14 8.55
CA GLN A 23 16.85 -13.24 7.62
C GLN A 23 18.08 -13.36 6.73
N ARG A 24 18.47 -14.60 6.45
CA ARG A 24 19.54 -14.90 5.48
C ARG A 24 18.91 -15.37 4.20
N ILE A 25 19.17 -14.63 3.13
CA ILE A 25 18.57 -14.87 1.81
C ILE A 25 19.70 -15.13 0.81
N LEU A 26 19.46 -16.12 -0.04
CA LEU A 26 20.29 -16.41 -1.19
C LEU A 26 19.56 -15.96 -2.46
N VAL A 27 20.21 -15.18 -3.32
CA VAL A 27 19.65 -14.78 -4.60
C VAL A 27 20.51 -15.35 -5.72
N CYS A 28 19.86 -15.92 -6.74
CA CYS A 28 20.49 -16.50 -7.91
C CYS A 28 19.99 -15.78 -9.17
N GLY A 29 20.92 -15.54 -10.11
CA GLY A 29 20.60 -15.12 -11.47
C GLY A 29 20.03 -16.27 -12.30
N ASP A 30 20.33 -16.30 -13.60
CA ASP A 30 19.85 -17.34 -14.50
C ASP A 30 20.48 -18.71 -14.16
N VAL A 31 19.63 -19.72 -13.99
CA VAL A 31 20.04 -21.11 -13.79
C VAL A 31 20.15 -21.84 -15.13
N ASP A 32 19.23 -21.55 -16.06
CA ASP A 32 19.15 -22.12 -17.41
C ASP A 32 19.32 -23.66 -17.46
N GLY A 33 18.72 -24.36 -16.49
CA GLY A 33 18.78 -25.83 -16.38
C GLY A 33 20.07 -26.40 -15.80
N ASN A 34 21.06 -25.58 -15.44
CA ASN A 34 22.32 -26.03 -14.82
C ASN A 34 22.16 -26.37 -13.32
N PHE A 35 21.18 -27.20 -12.98
CA PHE A 35 20.80 -27.54 -11.60
C PHE A 35 21.94 -28.17 -10.81
N VAL A 36 22.64 -29.15 -11.38
CA VAL A 36 23.73 -29.85 -10.68
C VAL A 36 24.81 -28.89 -10.20
N ASN A 37 25.22 -27.93 -11.03
CA ASN A 37 26.22 -26.93 -10.67
C ASN A 37 25.71 -26.02 -9.55
N LEU A 38 24.47 -25.53 -9.67
CA LEU A 38 23.86 -24.69 -8.64
C LEU A 38 23.76 -25.42 -7.29
N TRP A 39 23.48 -26.73 -7.28
CA TRP A 39 23.27 -27.49 -6.05
C TRP A 39 24.59 -27.76 -5.35
N VAL A 40 25.62 -28.15 -6.11
CA VAL A 40 26.99 -28.27 -5.60
C VAL A 40 27.47 -26.94 -5.02
N ARG A 41 27.20 -25.84 -5.71
CA ARG A 41 27.59 -24.52 -5.22
C ARG A 41 26.81 -24.11 -3.98
N MET A 42 25.50 -24.37 -3.96
CA MET A 42 24.63 -24.09 -2.83
C MET A 42 25.09 -24.84 -1.58
N GLU A 43 25.43 -26.13 -1.68
CA GLU A 43 26.01 -26.89 -0.57
C GLU A 43 27.31 -26.27 -0.05
N GLN A 44 28.19 -25.80 -0.95
CA GLN A 44 29.42 -25.11 -0.55
C GLN A 44 29.14 -23.82 0.21
N VAL A 45 28.12 -23.05 -0.21
CA VAL A 45 27.74 -21.80 0.46
C VAL A 45 27.07 -22.09 1.82
N LEU A 46 26.17 -23.08 1.87
CA LEU A 46 25.52 -23.54 3.12
C LEU A 46 26.55 -23.99 4.16
N ARG A 47 27.58 -24.75 3.74
CA ARG A 47 28.68 -25.17 4.63
C ARG A 47 29.50 -23.99 5.18
N LYS A 48 29.65 -22.90 4.40
CA LYS A 48 30.46 -21.74 4.79
C LYS A 48 29.72 -20.73 5.64
N VAL A 49 28.48 -20.42 5.28
CA VAL A 49 27.72 -19.29 5.82
C VAL A 49 26.65 -19.76 6.83
N GLY A 50 26.24 -21.02 6.78
CA GLY A 50 25.18 -21.60 7.60
C GLY A 50 23.86 -21.73 6.83
N THR A 51 22.75 -21.74 7.55
CA THR A 51 21.40 -21.94 6.98
C THR A 51 20.85 -20.68 6.32
N PHE A 52 20.19 -20.84 5.17
CA PHE A 52 19.37 -19.81 4.52
C PHE A 52 17.88 -20.13 4.72
N GLU A 53 17.06 -19.10 4.85
CA GLU A 53 15.61 -19.28 4.99
C GLU A 53 14.92 -19.49 3.63
N MET A 54 15.43 -18.84 2.58
CA MET A 54 14.91 -18.97 1.22
C MET A 54 15.97 -18.65 0.17
N MET A 55 15.76 -19.20 -1.02
CA MET A 55 16.45 -18.84 -2.25
C MET A 55 15.49 -18.13 -3.21
N LEU A 56 15.94 -17.02 -3.80
CA LEU A 56 15.20 -16.27 -4.80
C LEU A 56 15.92 -16.38 -6.14
N VAL A 57 15.25 -16.86 -7.18
CA VAL A 57 15.81 -16.93 -8.54
C VAL A 57 15.18 -15.83 -9.38
N CYS A 58 15.96 -14.83 -9.79
CA CYS A 58 15.47 -13.71 -10.60
C CYS A 58 15.63 -13.91 -12.12
N GLY A 59 16.32 -14.96 -12.57
CA GLY A 59 16.49 -15.28 -14.00
C GLY A 59 15.71 -16.51 -14.46
N GLU A 60 16.03 -16.99 -15.66
CA GLU A 60 15.44 -18.23 -16.20
C GLU A 60 15.90 -19.43 -15.37
N PHE A 61 14.95 -20.22 -14.87
CA PHE A 61 15.25 -21.38 -14.03
C PHE A 61 15.46 -22.66 -14.86
N PHE A 62 14.54 -22.94 -15.79
CA PHE A 62 14.57 -24.17 -16.60
C PHE A 62 15.39 -23.98 -17.88
N GLY A 63 16.08 -25.04 -18.29
CA GLY A 63 16.92 -25.02 -19.49
C GLY A 63 16.26 -25.72 -20.69
N ALA A 64 17.02 -25.84 -21.78
CA ALA A 64 16.59 -26.58 -22.97
C ALA A 64 16.46 -28.10 -22.73
N ASP A 65 17.21 -28.66 -21.77
CA ASP A 65 17.17 -30.08 -21.44
C ASP A 65 15.91 -30.46 -20.66
N LEU A 66 14.98 -31.12 -21.35
CA LEU A 66 13.71 -31.56 -20.79
C LEU A 66 13.85 -32.68 -19.78
N GLN A 67 14.89 -33.51 -19.87
CA GLN A 67 15.08 -34.59 -18.92
C GLN A 67 15.50 -34.02 -17.57
N GLU A 68 16.49 -33.13 -17.55
CA GLU A 68 16.91 -32.45 -16.32
C GLU A 68 15.77 -31.64 -15.68
N ASN A 69 15.00 -30.91 -16.48
CA ASN A 69 13.82 -30.19 -15.99
C ASN A 69 12.82 -31.13 -15.30
N ARG A 70 12.54 -32.30 -15.89
CA ARG A 70 11.64 -33.31 -15.29
C ARG A 70 12.20 -33.89 -13.99
N ARG A 71 13.51 -34.08 -13.88
CA ARG A 71 14.13 -34.58 -12.64
C ARG A 71 13.90 -33.64 -11.47
N VAL A 72 13.92 -32.33 -11.71
CA VAL A 72 13.58 -31.32 -10.68
C VAL A 72 12.09 -31.36 -10.35
N LEU A 73 11.22 -31.34 -11.37
CA LEU A 73 9.76 -31.35 -11.19
C LEU A 73 9.26 -32.62 -10.47
N ASN A 74 9.83 -33.78 -10.78
CA ASN A 74 9.50 -35.06 -10.14
C ASN A 74 10.11 -35.21 -8.73
N GLY A 75 10.95 -34.27 -8.29
CA GLY A 75 11.60 -34.30 -6.97
C GLY A 75 12.76 -35.29 -6.86
N GLU A 76 13.35 -35.71 -7.98
CA GLU A 76 14.62 -36.46 -8.02
C GLU A 76 15.80 -35.55 -7.66
N LEU A 77 15.77 -34.32 -8.16
CA LEU A 77 16.68 -33.24 -7.76
C LEU A 77 15.94 -32.29 -6.81
N ARG A 78 16.25 -32.41 -5.52
CA ARG A 78 15.51 -31.71 -4.45
C ARG A 78 16.16 -30.39 -4.09
N CYS A 79 15.37 -29.34 -3.94
CA CYS A 79 15.82 -28.08 -3.34
C CYS A 79 15.93 -28.27 -1.83
N THR A 80 17.12 -28.03 -1.26
CA THR A 80 17.34 -28.17 0.19
C THR A 80 16.73 -27.03 1.00
N ILE A 81 16.51 -25.88 0.36
CA ILE A 81 15.89 -24.69 0.93
C ILE A 81 14.70 -24.26 0.05
N PRO A 82 13.66 -23.64 0.63
CA PRO A 82 12.55 -23.08 -0.13
C PRO A 82 13.05 -22.15 -1.23
N THR A 83 12.79 -22.52 -2.48
CA THR A 83 13.30 -21.84 -3.67
C THR A 83 12.15 -21.21 -4.43
N TYR A 84 12.13 -19.89 -4.50
CA TYR A 84 11.14 -19.11 -5.20
C TYR A 84 11.67 -18.69 -6.57
N ILE A 85 10.92 -19.03 -7.63
CA ILE A 85 11.32 -18.74 -9.01
C ILE A 85 10.32 -17.79 -9.68
N LEU A 86 10.84 -16.94 -10.57
CA LEU A 86 10.02 -16.17 -11.51
C LEU A 86 9.50 -17.06 -12.64
N GLY A 87 8.67 -16.48 -13.50
CA GLY A 87 8.09 -17.16 -14.65
C GLY A 87 9.04 -17.31 -15.83
N PRO A 88 8.54 -17.92 -16.92
CA PRO A 88 9.34 -18.23 -18.09
C PRO A 88 9.82 -16.95 -18.79
N LEU A 89 11.06 -16.98 -19.31
CA LEU A 89 11.59 -15.97 -20.22
C LEU A 89 11.65 -16.49 -21.65
N LYS A 90 11.69 -17.82 -21.81
CA LYS A 90 11.68 -18.51 -23.10
C LYS A 90 10.36 -19.24 -23.31
N VAL A 91 9.83 -19.20 -24.54
CA VAL A 91 8.59 -19.89 -24.92
C VAL A 91 8.67 -21.39 -24.64
N ASP A 92 9.84 -22.00 -24.84
CA ASP A 92 10.08 -23.42 -24.56
C ASP A 92 9.98 -23.80 -23.08
N SER A 93 10.17 -22.83 -22.18
CA SER A 93 10.12 -23.04 -20.74
C SER A 93 8.69 -22.97 -20.20
N VAL A 94 7.76 -22.31 -20.91
CA VAL A 94 6.35 -22.09 -20.48
C VAL A 94 5.66 -23.38 -20.04
N ARG A 95 5.94 -24.51 -20.70
CA ARG A 95 5.37 -25.82 -20.35
C ARG A 95 5.68 -26.29 -18.93
N ASN A 96 6.78 -25.83 -18.34
CA ASN A 96 7.22 -26.21 -17.00
C ASN A 96 6.55 -25.36 -15.90
N TYR A 97 5.85 -24.28 -16.27
CA TYR A 97 5.20 -23.33 -15.37
C TYR A 97 3.66 -23.37 -15.48
N ARG A 98 3.07 -24.47 -15.98
CA ARG A 98 1.61 -24.62 -16.18
C ARG A 98 0.84 -24.85 -14.87
N THR A 99 1.05 -23.98 -13.91
CA THR A 99 0.40 -24.01 -12.59
C THR A 99 0.05 -22.59 -12.17
N GLU A 100 -0.87 -22.47 -11.22
CA GLU A 100 -1.25 -21.17 -10.66
C GLU A 100 -0.07 -20.49 -9.95
N ALA A 101 -0.12 -19.16 -9.84
CA ALA A 101 0.85 -18.40 -9.08
C ALA A 101 0.83 -18.83 -7.60
N GLY A 102 2.01 -19.05 -7.01
CA GLY A 102 2.18 -19.57 -5.66
C GLY A 102 2.20 -21.10 -5.57
N ALA A 103 2.03 -21.83 -6.67
CA ALA A 103 2.06 -23.29 -6.67
C ALA A 103 3.47 -23.86 -6.47
N GLU A 104 3.53 -25.01 -5.81
CA GLU A 104 4.75 -25.81 -5.70
C GLU A 104 4.91 -26.68 -6.95
N LEU A 105 5.98 -26.44 -7.72
CA LEU A 105 6.30 -27.17 -8.96
C LEU A 105 7.06 -28.48 -8.72
N GLY A 106 7.71 -28.58 -7.58
CA GLY A 106 8.55 -29.71 -7.17
C GLY A 106 9.01 -29.50 -5.73
N HIS A 107 9.78 -30.42 -5.17
CA HIS A 107 10.11 -30.39 -3.75
C HIS A 107 10.84 -29.09 -3.32
N ASN A 108 10.17 -28.28 -2.50
CA ASN A 108 10.63 -26.95 -2.06
C ASN A 108 10.88 -25.96 -3.21
N LEU A 109 10.21 -26.13 -4.35
CA LEU A 109 10.31 -25.26 -5.52
C LEU A 109 8.97 -24.59 -5.79
N ILE A 110 8.90 -23.27 -5.57
CA ILE A 110 7.66 -22.49 -5.60
C ILE A 110 7.71 -21.48 -6.74
N TYR A 111 6.69 -21.51 -7.59
CA TYR A 111 6.52 -20.52 -8.65
C TYR A 111 5.80 -19.28 -8.10
N LEU A 112 6.44 -18.11 -8.14
CA LEU A 112 5.84 -16.88 -7.62
C LEU A 112 4.69 -16.34 -8.48
N GLY A 113 4.67 -16.65 -9.78
CA GLY A 113 3.76 -16.03 -10.74
C GLY A 113 4.43 -14.94 -11.58
N LYS A 114 3.63 -14.36 -12.48
CA LYS A 114 4.10 -13.34 -13.41
C LYS A 114 4.38 -11.98 -12.77
N LYS A 115 3.52 -11.56 -11.85
CA LYS A 115 3.70 -10.34 -11.04
C LYS A 115 3.02 -10.50 -9.70
N GLY A 116 3.50 -9.77 -8.70
CA GLY A 116 2.83 -9.72 -7.41
C GLY A 116 3.72 -9.20 -6.30
N ILE A 117 3.20 -9.32 -5.07
CA ILE A 117 3.93 -8.98 -3.86
C ILE A 117 3.78 -10.15 -2.90
N PHE A 118 4.90 -10.79 -2.61
CA PHE A 118 5.02 -11.85 -1.64
C PHE A 118 5.44 -11.27 -0.28
N THR A 119 4.71 -11.59 0.77
CA THR A 119 5.06 -11.23 2.14
C THR A 119 5.38 -12.50 2.91
N SER A 120 6.63 -12.65 3.36
CA SER A 120 7.03 -13.78 4.20
C SER A 120 6.38 -13.70 5.60
N ALA A 121 6.29 -14.82 6.32
CA ALA A 121 5.82 -14.85 7.71
C ALA A 121 6.64 -13.91 8.64
N SER A 122 7.90 -13.69 8.32
CA SER A 122 8.76 -12.72 8.99
C SER A 122 8.34 -11.25 8.78
N GLY A 123 7.49 -11.00 7.78
CA GLY A 123 7.08 -9.71 7.21
C GLY A 123 8.07 -9.06 6.26
N LEU A 124 8.97 -9.82 5.66
CA LEU A 124 9.75 -9.36 4.51
C LEU A 124 8.85 -9.21 3.29
N THR A 125 8.94 -8.06 2.64
CA THR A 125 8.13 -7.72 1.45
C THR A 125 8.94 -7.85 0.16
N ILE A 126 8.54 -8.76 -0.71
CA ILE A 126 9.19 -9.03 -1.99
C ILE A 126 8.20 -8.73 -3.11
N ALA A 127 8.43 -7.63 -3.84
CA ALA A 127 7.74 -7.39 -5.10
C ALA A 127 8.46 -8.13 -6.23
N TYR A 128 7.72 -8.69 -7.18
CA TYR A 128 8.31 -9.40 -8.30
C TYR A 128 7.60 -9.11 -9.63
N LEU A 129 8.38 -9.10 -10.70
CA LEU A 129 7.92 -8.99 -12.08
C LEU A 129 8.74 -9.93 -12.98
N SER A 130 8.04 -10.84 -13.63
CA SER A 130 8.60 -11.80 -14.56
C SER A 130 8.37 -11.39 -16.01
N GLY A 131 9.32 -11.75 -16.87
CA GLY A 131 9.22 -11.61 -18.31
C GLY A 131 10.13 -10.52 -18.91
N THR A 132 9.89 -10.20 -20.17
CA THR A 132 10.56 -9.14 -20.94
C THR A 132 9.55 -8.07 -21.40
N GLU A 133 10.00 -6.82 -21.50
CA GLU A 133 9.14 -5.70 -21.94
C GLU A 133 8.66 -5.92 -23.39
N ALA A 134 7.35 -5.85 -23.62
CA ALA A 134 6.74 -5.84 -24.95
C ALA A 134 5.47 -4.94 -25.00
N GLU A 135 4.98 -4.69 -26.21
CA GLU A 135 3.72 -3.95 -26.41
C GLU A 135 2.47 -4.80 -26.10
N TYR A 136 2.63 -6.12 -26.07
CA TYR A 136 1.58 -7.09 -25.79
C TYR A 136 1.88 -7.87 -24.50
N GLU A 137 0.88 -8.58 -24.01
CA GLU A 137 1.01 -9.39 -22.81
C GLU A 137 0.86 -10.88 -23.14
N ASP A 138 1.88 -11.68 -22.83
CA ASP A 138 1.85 -13.15 -22.93
C ASP A 138 2.54 -13.80 -21.70
N GLU A 139 2.83 -15.10 -21.73
CA GLU A 139 3.47 -15.80 -20.59
C GLU A 139 4.92 -15.35 -20.32
N THR A 140 5.62 -14.85 -21.34
CA THR A 140 7.05 -14.46 -21.28
C THR A 140 7.28 -12.96 -21.30
N HIS A 141 6.26 -12.17 -21.62
CA HIS A 141 6.33 -10.72 -21.82
C HIS A 141 5.36 -9.97 -20.91
N PHE A 142 5.78 -8.80 -20.46
CA PHE A 142 4.94 -7.88 -19.68
C PHE A 142 4.74 -6.56 -20.42
N SER A 143 3.57 -5.94 -20.18
CA SER A 143 3.20 -4.67 -20.79
C SER A 143 3.23 -3.52 -19.76
N ALA A 144 3.03 -2.30 -20.24
CA ALA A 144 2.90 -1.12 -19.38
C ALA A 144 1.72 -1.24 -18.39
N GLU A 145 0.62 -1.87 -18.80
CA GLU A 145 -0.56 -2.09 -17.97
C GLU A 145 -0.26 -3.07 -16.83
N THR A 146 0.52 -4.12 -17.12
CA THR A 146 0.98 -5.10 -16.12
C THR A 146 1.74 -4.39 -15.01
N VAL A 147 2.66 -3.49 -15.38
CA VAL A 147 3.51 -2.71 -14.46
C VAL A 147 2.70 -1.68 -13.70
N ASP A 148 1.81 -0.93 -14.35
CA ASP A 148 0.97 0.07 -13.69
C ASP A 148 0.01 -0.56 -12.68
N SER A 149 -0.53 -1.74 -12.99
CA SER A 149 -1.35 -2.51 -12.05
C SER A 149 -0.52 -2.99 -10.85
N LEU A 150 0.72 -3.45 -11.04
CA LEU A 150 1.60 -3.85 -9.92
C LEU A 150 1.96 -2.64 -9.03
N ILE A 151 2.27 -1.49 -9.65
CA ILE A 151 2.52 -0.24 -8.92
C ILE A 151 1.27 0.15 -8.12
N GLY A 152 0.08 0.07 -8.73
CA GLY A 152 -1.18 0.36 -8.06
C GLY A 152 -1.43 -0.56 -6.86
N GLN A 153 -1.22 -1.87 -7.02
CA GLN A 153 -1.37 -2.85 -5.94
C GLN A 153 -0.40 -2.60 -4.78
N ALA A 154 0.86 -2.23 -5.08
CA ALA A 154 1.85 -1.96 -4.05
C ALA A 154 1.59 -0.64 -3.32
N THR A 155 1.30 0.42 -4.07
CA THR A 155 1.14 1.77 -3.53
C THR A 155 -0.23 2.04 -2.92
N ALA A 156 -1.23 1.18 -3.20
CA ALA A 156 -2.53 1.20 -2.51
C ALA A 156 -2.41 0.85 -1.02
N ARG A 157 -1.33 0.19 -0.59
CA ARG A 157 -1.12 -0.12 0.83
C ARG A 157 -0.92 1.17 1.62
N ALA A 158 -1.71 1.35 2.68
CA ALA A 158 -1.58 2.52 3.54
C ALA A 158 -0.16 2.57 4.16
N ASN A 159 0.42 3.77 4.21
CA ASN A 159 1.81 3.99 4.65
C ASN A 159 2.86 3.21 3.82
N PHE A 160 2.66 3.04 2.52
CA PHE A 160 3.68 2.47 1.63
C PHE A 160 4.94 3.35 1.60
N ILE A 161 6.01 2.89 2.26
CA ILE A 161 7.32 3.55 2.27
C ILE A 161 8.20 3.02 1.13
N GLY A 162 8.03 1.75 0.78
CA GLY A 162 8.78 1.01 -0.23
C GLY A 162 8.67 -0.50 0.04
N VAL A 163 9.46 -1.29 -0.69
CA VAL A 163 9.57 -2.74 -0.49
C VAL A 163 10.97 -3.15 -0.05
N ASP A 164 11.11 -4.29 0.62
CA ASP A 164 12.43 -4.81 1.01
C ASP A 164 13.22 -5.24 -0.23
N ILE A 165 12.58 -6.03 -1.10
CA ILE A 165 13.21 -6.62 -2.28
C ILE A 165 12.30 -6.42 -3.50
N LEU A 166 12.88 -5.99 -4.61
CA LEU A 166 12.28 -6.06 -5.94
C LEU A 166 13.06 -7.10 -6.76
N LEU A 167 12.35 -8.13 -7.23
CA LEU A 167 12.87 -9.14 -8.15
C LEU A 167 12.33 -8.88 -9.55
N THR A 168 13.20 -8.71 -10.54
CA THR A 168 12.77 -8.50 -11.93
C THR A 168 13.59 -9.36 -12.84
N SER A 169 12.97 -10.01 -13.83
CA SER A 169 13.74 -10.77 -14.82
C SER A 169 14.62 -9.89 -15.71
N GLN A 170 14.17 -8.68 -16.03
CA GLN A 170 14.88 -7.75 -16.89
C GLN A 170 15.52 -6.59 -16.09
N TRP A 171 16.62 -6.02 -16.59
CA TRP A 171 17.28 -4.89 -15.93
C TRP A 171 16.53 -3.58 -16.16
N PRO A 172 16.52 -2.64 -15.20
CA PRO A 172 16.05 -1.29 -15.42
C PRO A 172 16.97 -0.52 -16.39
N LEU A 173 16.37 0.18 -17.35
CA LEU A 173 17.07 1.08 -18.25
C LEU A 173 17.67 2.28 -17.51
N GLY A 174 18.94 2.59 -17.79
CA GLY A 174 19.66 3.72 -17.21
C GLY A 174 20.19 3.46 -15.80
N VAL A 175 20.22 2.21 -15.33
CA VAL A 175 20.68 1.84 -13.98
C VAL A 175 22.16 2.16 -13.74
N GLU A 176 22.95 2.24 -14.80
CA GLU A 176 24.35 2.62 -14.82
C GLU A 176 24.57 4.14 -14.66
N LYS A 177 23.54 4.97 -14.88
CA LYS A 177 23.65 6.43 -14.81
C LYS A 177 24.04 6.89 -13.40
N ASN A 178 24.83 7.96 -13.36
CA ASN A 178 25.37 8.59 -12.15
C ASN A 178 26.30 7.69 -11.31
N SER A 179 26.72 6.54 -11.84
CA SER A 179 27.67 5.62 -11.20
C SER A 179 29.03 5.70 -11.88
N SER A 180 30.10 5.58 -11.09
CA SER A 180 31.46 5.39 -11.61
C SER A 180 31.76 3.94 -11.99
N TYR A 181 30.86 3.01 -11.64
CA TYR A 181 30.99 1.58 -11.91
C TYR A 181 30.25 1.22 -13.20
N ILE A 182 30.88 0.40 -14.03
CA ILE A 182 30.36 -0.06 -15.30
C ILE A 182 30.00 -1.56 -15.16
N PRO A 183 28.92 -2.05 -15.76
CA PRO A 183 28.59 -3.48 -15.77
C PRO A 183 29.72 -4.33 -16.35
N ASP A 184 29.91 -5.53 -15.79
CA ASP A 184 30.79 -6.55 -16.35
C ASP A 184 30.10 -7.14 -17.59
N LEU A 185 30.28 -6.49 -18.75
CA LEU A 185 29.62 -6.89 -19.99
C LEU A 185 30.18 -8.21 -20.54
N PHE A 186 29.27 -9.09 -20.93
CA PHE A 186 29.55 -10.31 -21.66
C PHE A 186 29.24 -10.05 -23.14
N GLU A 187 30.28 -9.89 -23.96
CA GLU A 187 30.20 -9.57 -25.40
C GLU A 187 29.70 -8.14 -25.72
N ASP A 188 29.90 -7.67 -26.97
CA ASP A 188 29.43 -6.35 -27.45
C ASP A 188 27.89 -6.32 -27.67
N GLU A 189 27.14 -7.13 -26.94
CA GLU A 189 25.68 -7.16 -27.03
C GLU A 189 25.07 -6.01 -26.20
N GLU A 190 24.11 -5.29 -26.78
CA GLU A 190 23.36 -4.26 -26.07
C GLU A 190 22.59 -4.90 -24.90
N LEU A 191 22.80 -4.35 -23.69
CA LEU A 191 22.04 -4.78 -22.52
C LEU A 191 20.54 -4.60 -22.77
N ASN A 192 19.81 -5.71 -22.75
CA ASN A 192 18.37 -5.71 -22.93
C ASN A 192 17.65 -5.16 -21.68
N CYS A 193 17.66 -3.85 -21.53
CA CYS A 193 17.08 -3.13 -20.38
C CYS A 193 15.68 -2.58 -20.67
N SER A 194 14.86 -2.44 -19.63
CA SER A 194 13.46 -2.01 -19.70
C SER A 194 13.23 -0.65 -19.05
N ALA A 195 12.56 0.25 -19.77
CA ALA A 195 12.14 1.54 -19.24
C ALA A 195 10.98 1.38 -18.23
N LEU A 196 10.11 0.39 -18.46
CA LEU A 196 9.01 0.07 -17.53
C LEU A 196 9.54 -0.47 -16.20
N VAL A 197 10.62 -1.25 -16.19
CA VAL A 197 11.27 -1.70 -14.96
C VAL A 197 11.89 -0.52 -14.20
N SER A 198 12.44 0.48 -14.89
CA SER A 198 12.89 1.74 -14.26
C SER A 198 11.74 2.50 -13.60
N LYS A 199 10.57 2.56 -14.27
CA LYS A 199 9.34 3.11 -13.69
C LYS A 199 8.87 2.33 -12.46
N LEU A 200 8.94 1.01 -12.51
CA LEU A 200 8.60 0.14 -11.38
C LEU A 200 9.53 0.37 -10.18
N ALA A 201 10.85 0.37 -10.40
CA ALA A 201 11.84 0.60 -9.35
C ALA A 201 11.70 2.00 -8.72
N ALA A 202 11.40 3.01 -9.54
CA ALA A 202 11.14 4.37 -9.09
C ALA A 202 9.91 4.47 -8.17
N ALA A 203 8.82 3.77 -8.54
CA ALA A 203 7.58 3.79 -7.79
C ALA A 203 7.65 2.97 -6.49
N LEU A 204 8.26 1.79 -6.55
CA LEU A 204 8.31 0.85 -5.42
C LEU A 204 9.42 1.15 -4.42
N LYS A 205 10.42 1.95 -4.80
CA LYS A 205 11.57 2.33 -3.96
C LYS A 205 12.12 1.12 -3.18
N PRO A 206 12.61 0.07 -3.84
CA PRO A 206 13.06 -1.12 -3.14
C PRO A 206 14.35 -0.86 -2.36
N ARG A 207 14.59 -1.55 -1.23
CA ARG A 207 15.93 -1.51 -0.60
C ARG A 207 16.97 -2.30 -1.38
N TYR A 208 16.55 -3.43 -1.94
CA TYR A 208 17.35 -4.26 -2.83
C TYR A 208 16.58 -4.53 -4.12
N HIS A 209 17.21 -4.29 -5.26
CA HIS A 209 16.66 -4.63 -6.57
C HIS A 209 17.59 -5.63 -7.22
N PHE A 210 17.11 -6.86 -7.42
CA PHE A 210 17.84 -7.90 -8.12
C PHE A 210 17.26 -8.12 -9.53
N SER A 211 18.16 -8.19 -10.51
CA SER A 211 17.81 -8.48 -11.90
C SER A 211 18.76 -9.50 -12.53
N ALA A 212 18.30 -10.19 -13.57
CA ALA A 212 19.06 -11.20 -14.30
C ALA A 212 18.85 -11.04 -15.82
N ASN A 213 18.98 -12.12 -16.59
CA ASN A 213 18.70 -12.23 -18.04
C ASN A 213 19.68 -11.52 -18.99
N THR A 214 20.52 -10.60 -18.50
CA THR A 214 21.55 -9.92 -19.31
C THR A 214 22.86 -10.71 -19.42
N GLY A 215 23.02 -11.79 -18.65
CA GLY A 215 24.27 -12.57 -18.61
C GLY A 215 25.45 -11.87 -17.90
N CYS A 216 25.26 -10.62 -17.49
CA CYS A 216 26.29 -9.76 -16.91
C CYS A 216 26.15 -9.68 -15.40
N HIS A 217 27.25 -9.37 -14.70
CA HIS A 217 27.21 -9.02 -13.29
C HIS A 217 27.35 -7.50 -13.13
N TYR A 218 26.55 -6.90 -12.26
CA TYR A 218 26.69 -5.49 -11.93
C TYR A 218 26.26 -5.21 -10.51
N GLU A 219 27.22 -4.82 -9.67
CA GLU A 219 26.96 -4.37 -8.31
C GLU A 219 27.26 -2.88 -8.24
N ARG A 220 26.22 -2.05 -8.31
CA ARG A 220 26.40 -0.60 -8.29
C ARG A 220 26.38 -0.04 -6.87
N PRO A 221 27.01 1.13 -6.64
CA PRO A 221 26.79 1.88 -5.42
C PRO A 221 25.30 2.18 -5.22
N PRO A 222 24.82 2.26 -3.96
CA PRO A 222 23.44 2.58 -3.65
C PRO A 222 23.03 3.92 -4.27
N TYR A 223 21.75 4.08 -4.62
CA TYR A 223 21.22 5.36 -5.11
C TYR A 223 20.08 5.89 -4.25
N ARG A 224 19.94 7.22 -4.22
CA ARG A 224 18.87 7.92 -3.47
C ARG A 224 17.53 7.81 -4.20
N ASN A 225 16.46 7.54 -3.44
CA ASN A 225 15.08 7.54 -3.92
C ASN A 225 14.33 8.86 -3.67
N HIS A 226 15.04 9.91 -3.27
CA HIS A 226 14.48 11.21 -2.93
C HIS A 226 15.40 12.33 -3.41
N LYS A 227 14.83 13.51 -3.68
CA LYS A 227 15.61 14.70 -4.03
C LYS A 227 16.12 15.40 -2.77
N MET A 228 17.44 15.62 -2.72
CA MET A 228 18.10 16.34 -1.63
C MET A 228 17.44 17.71 -1.40
N LEU A 229 17.18 18.05 -0.13
CA LEU A 229 16.59 19.32 0.33
C LEU A 229 15.14 19.61 -0.13
N GLN A 230 14.54 18.77 -0.98
CA GLN A 230 13.18 18.96 -1.50
C GLN A 230 12.19 17.94 -0.93
N GLU A 231 12.67 16.72 -0.66
CA GLU A 231 11.86 15.58 -0.22
C GLU A 231 12.40 15.01 1.09
N GLN A 232 11.56 14.30 1.84
CA GLN A 232 12.01 13.60 3.04
C GLN A 232 13.01 12.50 2.67
N THR A 233 14.02 12.31 3.52
CA THR A 233 14.99 11.24 3.34
C THR A 233 14.31 9.87 3.37
N CYS A 234 14.54 9.10 2.31
CA CYS A 234 14.09 7.72 2.17
C CYS A 234 15.31 6.79 2.18
N HIS A 235 15.06 5.49 2.39
CA HIS A 235 16.10 4.48 2.23
C HIS A 235 16.70 4.48 0.82
N PRO A 236 18.00 4.20 0.70
CA PRO A 236 18.64 4.02 -0.59
C PRO A 236 18.31 2.65 -1.18
N THR A 237 18.32 2.57 -2.51
CA THR A 237 18.22 1.29 -3.23
C THR A 237 19.61 0.77 -3.56
N ARG A 238 19.84 -0.52 -3.33
CA ARG A 238 21.00 -1.26 -3.84
C ARG A 238 20.56 -2.12 -5.02
N PHE A 239 21.13 -1.88 -6.19
CA PHE A 239 20.86 -2.70 -7.37
C PHE A 239 21.99 -3.70 -7.59
N ILE A 240 21.61 -4.96 -7.81
CA ILE A 240 22.53 -6.06 -8.11
C ILE A 240 22.00 -6.84 -9.32
N GLY A 241 22.74 -6.75 -10.41
CA GLY A 241 22.58 -7.60 -11.58
C GLY A 241 23.39 -8.89 -11.43
N LEU A 242 22.75 -10.05 -11.60
CA LEU A 242 23.39 -11.35 -11.47
C LEU A 242 23.60 -12.01 -12.83
N ALA A 243 24.79 -12.61 -13.01
CA ALA A 243 25.17 -13.30 -14.24
C ALA A 243 24.53 -14.70 -14.35
N ARG A 244 24.77 -15.37 -15.49
CA ARG A 244 24.34 -16.76 -15.73
C ARG A 244 25.14 -17.77 -14.90
N ASN A 245 24.46 -18.78 -14.37
CA ASN A 245 25.10 -19.93 -13.74
C ASN A 245 25.94 -20.69 -14.77
N GLY A 246 27.18 -21.05 -14.38
CA GLY A 246 28.12 -21.72 -15.28
C GLY A 246 28.75 -20.82 -16.35
N ASN A 247 28.65 -19.49 -16.22
CA ASN A 247 29.29 -18.57 -17.16
C ASN A 247 30.82 -18.78 -17.23
N PRO A 248 31.45 -18.62 -18.41
CA PRO A 248 32.87 -18.96 -18.61
C PRO A 248 33.82 -17.95 -17.93
N GLN A 249 33.36 -16.71 -17.72
CA GLN A 249 34.12 -15.65 -17.07
C GLN A 249 34.12 -15.72 -15.53
N LYS A 250 33.39 -16.68 -14.95
CA LYS A 250 33.22 -16.85 -13.49
C LYS A 250 32.65 -15.60 -12.79
N LEU A 251 31.85 -14.81 -13.50
CA LEU A 251 31.08 -13.69 -12.96
C LEU A 251 30.15 -14.19 -11.84
N LYS A 252 29.88 -13.31 -10.88
CA LYS A 252 29.01 -13.64 -9.75
C LYS A 252 27.56 -13.81 -10.22
N TYR A 253 27.02 -15.01 -9.99
CA TYR A 253 25.62 -15.35 -10.25
C TYR A 253 24.83 -15.66 -8.97
N LEU A 254 25.52 -15.75 -7.82
CA LEU A 254 24.93 -15.95 -6.49
C LEU A 254 25.28 -14.78 -5.57
N PHE A 255 24.29 -14.31 -4.84
CA PHE A 255 24.43 -13.26 -3.84
C PHE A 255 23.78 -13.70 -2.53
N ALA A 256 24.61 -13.90 -1.50
CA ALA A 256 24.16 -14.24 -0.17
C ALA A 256 24.22 -12.99 0.71
N PHE A 257 23.11 -12.64 1.33
CA PHE A 257 23.08 -11.48 2.22
C PHE A 257 22.07 -11.64 3.35
N ASN A 258 22.24 -10.81 4.35
CA ASN A 258 21.36 -10.77 5.49
C ASN A 258 20.51 -9.50 5.44
N ILE A 259 19.21 -9.64 5.67
CA ILE A 259 18.27 -8.52 5.65
C ILE A 259 17.38 -8.55 6.89
N VAL A 260 17.20 -7.37 7.48
CA VAL A 260 16.15 -7.14 8.48
C VAL A 260 14.97 -6.54 7.74
N PRO A 261 13.77 -7.15 7.80
CA PRO A 261 12.57 -6.61 7.17
C PRO A 261 12.31 -5.16 7.60
N MET A 262 11.84 -4.32 6.67
CA MET A 262 11.58 -2.89 6.90
C MET A 262 10.67 -2.65 8.10
N LYS A 263 9.68 -3.52 8.32
CA LYS A 263 8.76 -3.41 9.47
C LYS A 263 9.43 -3.53 10.83
N HIS A 264 10.62 -4.15 10.89
CA HIS A 264 11.40 -4.35 12.12
C HIS A 264 12.58 -3.37 12.24
N MET A 265 12.77 -2.48 11.27
CA MET A 265 13.86 -1.49 11.30
C MET A 265 13.41 -0.16 11.91
N VAL A 266 14.29 0.46 12.68
CA VAL A 266 14.10 1.83 13.15
C VAL A 266 14.33 2.81 12.01
N ARG A 267 13.54 3.89 11.93
CA ARG A 267 13.63 4.88 10.84
C ARG A 267 15.04 5.45 10.63
N SER A 268 15.80 5.69 11.70
CA SER A 268 17.18 6.20 11.62
C SER A 268 18.13 5.24 10.89
N GLN A 269 17.96 3.93 11.06
CA GLN A 269 18.73 2.90 10.36
C GLN A 269 18.26 2.73 8.91
N LEU A 270 16.97 2.97 8.65
CA LEU A 270 16.38 2.84 7.32
C LEU A 270 16.87 3.95 6.37
N ILE A 271 17.01 5.18 6.87
CA ILE A 271 17.46 6.34 6.09
C ILE A 271 18.99 6.52 6.08
N ASP A 272 19.73 5.59 6.67
CA ASP A 272 21.19 5.64 6.70
C ASP A 272 21.75 5.52 5.28
N LEU A 273 22.53 6.53 4.89
CA LEU A 273 23.00 6.73 3.53
C LEU A 273 24.51 6.47 3.50
N PRO A 274 24.97 5.37 2.86
CA PRO A 274 26.40 5.12 2.68
C PRO A 274 27.09 6.28 1.95
N ASP A 275 28.36 6.52 2.26
CA ASP A 275 29.13 7.65 1.68
C ASP A 275 29.21 7.62 0.16
N ASN A 276 29.18 6.42 -0.44
CA ASN A 276 29.22 6.21 -1.89
C ASN A 276 27.83 6.31 -2.57
N THR A 277 26.81 6.82 -1.89
CA THR A 277 25.45 6.89 -2.46
C THR A 277 25.38 7.89 -3.61
N THR A 278 24.94 7.43 -4.78
CA THR A 278 24.77 8.22 -6.00
C THR A 278 23.38 8.85 -6.10
N GLU A 279 23.22 9.81 -7.01
CA GLU A 279 21.91 10.38 -7.34
C GLU A 279 20.99 9.40 -8.07
N PHE A 280 19.70 9.73 -8.09
CA PHE A 280 18.66 8.91 -8.69
C PHE A 280 18.92 8.68 -10.20
N PRO A 281 19.02 7.42 -10.68
CA PRO A 281 19.46 7.10 -12.05
C PRO A 281 18.38 7.28 -13.13
N TYR A 282 17.09 7.19 -12.78
CA TYR A 282 16.02 7.03 -13.76
C TYR A 282 15.35 8.34 -14.20
N ALA A 283 15.84 9.51 -13.77
CA ALA A 283 15.17 10.79 -13.99
C ALA A 283 14.85 11.05 -15.48
N GLU A 284 15.84 10.89 -16.35
CA GLU A 284 15.70 11.10 -17.79
C GLU A 284 14.76 10.07 -18.44
N VAL A 285 14.88 8.80 -18.03
CA VAL A 285 14.06 7.69 -18.56
C VAL A 285 12.58 7.92 -18.25
N LEU A 286 12.27 8.41 -17.05
CA LEU A 286 10.90 8.72 -16.64
C LEU A 286 10.34 9.92 -17.41
N GLU A 287 11.14 10.98 -17.62
CA GLU A 287 10.73 12.14 -18.41
C GLU A 287 10.42 11.75 -19.86
N GLU A 288 11.24 10.89 -20.47
CA GLU A 288 11.00 10.35 -21.80
C GLU A 288 9.70 9.52 -21.89
N LEU A 289 9.43 8.67 -20.90
CA LEU A 289 8.19 7.89 -20.83
C LEU A 289 6.96 8.80 -20.73
N GLU A 290 7.00 9.83 -19.89
CA GLU A 290 5.91 10.80 -19.75
C GLU A 290 5.66 11.56 -21.07
N ASN A 291 6.74 11.95 -21.76
CA ASN A 291 6.66 12.62 -23.05
C ASN A 291 6.02 11.71 -24.12
N LYS A 292 6.41 10.43 -24.18
CA LYS A 292 5.79 9.45 -25.10
C LYS A 292 4.28 9.29 -24.85
N ILE A 293 3.86 9.25 -23.58
CA ILE A 293 2.44 9.15 -23.20
C ILE A 293 1.67 10.41 -23.64
N ASN A 294 2.23 11.60 -23.40
CA ASN A 294 1.61 12.87 -23.77
C ASN A 294 1.44 13.04 -25.29
N ILE A 295 2.42 12.57 -26.07
CA ILE A 295 2.34 12.57 -27.54
C ILE A 295 1.24 11.62 -28.03
N ARG A 296 1.13 10.40 -27.46
CA ARG A 296 0.06 9.44 -27.79
C ARG A 296 -1.33 10.02 -27.51
N LYS A 297 -1.53 10.68 -26.35
CA LYS A 297 -2.81 11.34 -26.00
C LYS A 297 -3.18 12.47 -26.97
N ARG A 298 -2.20 13.27 -27.43
CA ARG A 298 -2.43 14.34 -28.41
C ARG A 298 -2.80 13.79 -29.80
N LYS A 299 -2.20 12.68 -30.23
CA LYS A 299 -2.53 12.03 -31.51
C LYS A 299 -3.91 11.36 -31.50
N ALA A 300 -4.32 10.78 -30.37
CA ALA A 300 -5.66 10.20 -30.21
C ALA A 300 -6.80 11.26 -30.32
N HIS A 301 -6.55 12.50 -29.89
CA HIS A 301 -7.52 13.59 -30.03
C HIS A 301 -7.66 14.16 -31.46
N HIS A 302 -6.78 13.79 -32.40
CA HIS A 302 -6.80 14.31 -33.78
C HIS A 302 -7.37 13.32 -34.80
N SER A 303 -7.91 12.17 -34.35
CA SER A 303 -8.38 11.06 -35.20
C SER A 303 -9.85 10.70 -34.99
N ILE A 304 -10.72 11.70 -34.77
CA ILE A 304 -12.18 11.52 -34.87
C ILE A 304 -12.75 12.57 -35.84
N PRO A 305 -13.18 12.20 -37.06
CA PRO A 305 -13.96 13.08 -37.91
C PRO A 305 -15.41 13.13 -37.42
N THR A 306 -15.85 14.33 -37.06
CA THR A 306 -17.22 14.88 -37.12
C THR A 306 -18.41 13.89 -37.12
N THR A 307 -19.20 13.89 -36.04
CA THR A 307 -20.57 14.44 -36.08
C THR A 307 -21.22 14.49 -34.70
N LYS A 308 -21.93 15.61 -34.46
CA LYS A 308 -22.78 15.97 -33.30
C LYS A 308 -22.06 16.63 -32.11
N GLN A 309 -21.73 17.90 -32.37
CA GLN A 309 -21.70 18.98 -31.40
C GLN A 309 -23.04 19.09 -30.65
N PHE A 310 -22.98 19.27 -29.34
CA PHE A 310 -23.96 20.07 -28.61
C PHE A 310 -23.20 21.21 -27.94
N PHE A 311 -23.43 22.41 -28.47
CA PHE A 311 -23.11 23.69 -27.84
C PHE A 311 -24.24 24.03 -26.85
N PHE A 312 -23.89 24.49 -25.65
CA PHE A 312 -24.62 25.59 -25.03
C PHE A 312 -23.60 26.54 -24.40
N ASP A 313 -23.55 27.71 -25.02
CA ASP A 313 -22.82 28.91 -24.67
C ASP A 313 -23.76 29.80 -23.85
N MET A 314 -23.27 30.53 -22.84
CA MET A 314 -23.66 31.93 -22.65
C MET A 314 -22.90 32.65 -21.54
N ALA A 315 -22.50 33.86 -21.94
CA ALA A 315 -22.22 35.08 -21.18
C ALA A 315 -20.88 35.14 -20.39
N GLN A 316 -19.94 35.93 -20.90
CA GLN A 316 -20.07 37.40 -20.86
C GLN A 316 -19.24 38.09 -21.97
N ALA A 317 -19.93 38.89 -22.78
CA ALA A 317 -19.41 40.08 -23.46
C ALA A 317 -19.08 41.14 -22.39
N GLU A 318 -18.24 42.17 -22.56
CA GLU A 318 -17.87 43.05 -23.67
C GLU A 318 -16.43 43.57 -23.34
N ALA A 319 -15.58 44.19 -24.17
CA ALA A 319 -15.69 44.87 -25.44
C ALA A 319 -14.28 44.96 -26.09
N SER A 320 -14.25 44.95 -27.43
CA SER A 320 -13.40 45.73 -28.38
C SER A 320 -11.92 46.06 -28.05
N ALA A 321 -10.93 46.06 -28.94
CA ALA A 321 -10.74 45.74 -30.34
C ALA A 321 -9.23 45.97 -30.63
N VAL A 322 -8.78 45.64 -31.85
CA VAL A 322 -7.53 46.08 -32.52
C VAL A 322 -6.29 45.17 -32.36
N ASP A 323 -6.15 44.31 -33.37
CA ASP A 323 -5.01 44.21 -34.30
C ASP A 323 -3.54 44.25 -33.82
N ASN A 324 -2.87 43.15 -34.18
CA ASN A 324 -1.58 43.06 -34.86
C ASN A 324 -0.25 43.17 -34.07
N ARG A 325 0.66 42.29 -34.52
CA ARG A 325 2.14 42.37 -34.49
C ARG A 325 2.93 41.85 -33.28
N ASN A 326 3.72 40.83 -33.62
CA ASN A 326 5.17 40.67 -33.41
C ASN A 326 5.71 40.42 -32.00
N SER A 327 6.50 39.34 -31.93
CA SER A 327 7.83 39.25 -31.31
C SER A 327 8.00 39.57 -29.82
N ASN A 328 8.64 38.60 -29.14
CA ASN A 328 9.36 38.76 -27.87
C ASN A 328 8.56 39.18 -26.64
N SER A 329 8.28 38.22 -25.77
CA SER A 329 9.09 38.03 -24.55
C SER A 329 8.31 37.30 -23.44
N LYS A 330 9.09 36.65 -22.57
CA LYS A 330 8.77 36.31 -21.18
C LYS A 330 7.80 35.15 -20.95
N LYS A 331 8.44 34.00 -20.68
CA LYS A 331 8.04 33.02 -19.66
C LYS A 331 7.33 33.71 -18.48
N ARG A 332 5.99 33.73 -18.50
CA ARG A 332 5.19 33.89 -17.29
C ARG A 332 4.91 32.50 -16.76
N PHE A 333 5.48 32.22 -15.60
CA PHE A 333 5.12 31.14 -14.70
C PHE A 333 3.60 30.93 -14.74
N ARG A 334 3.15 29.82 -15.32
CA ARG A 334 1.88 29.24 -14.92
C ARG A 334 2.16 28.57 -13.59
N THR A 335 1.80 29.28 -12.53
CA THR A 335 1.59 28.75 -11.20
C THR A 335 0.96 27.37 -11.31
N ALA A 336 1.74 26.36 -10.97
CA ALA A 336 1.25 25.02 -10.76
C ALA A 336 0.07 25.13 -9.77
N VAL A 337 -1.07 24.57 -10.16
CA VAL A 337 -2.09 24.20 -9.19
C VAL A 337 -1.37 23.37 -8.14
N PRO A 338 -1.27 23.81 -6.87
CA PRO A 338 -0.54 23.04 -5.88
C PRO A 338 -1.30 21.73 -5.71
N GLN A 339 -0.68 20.64 -6.15
CA GLN A 339 -1.04 19.31 -5.66
C GLN A 339 -0.91 19.39 -4.15
N LYS A 340 -2.05 19.41 -3.45
CA LYS A 340 -2.09 19.31 -2.00
C LYS A 340 -1.41 18.01 -1.63
N LYS A 341 -0.17 18.11 -1.16
CA LYS A 341 0.52 17.11 -0.36
C LYS A 341 -0.50 16.55 0.63
N VAL A 342 -0.80 15.25 0.56
CA VAL A 342 -1.53 14.59 1.64
C VAL A 342 -0.60 14.69 2.85
N ASN A 343 -1.02 15.42 3.88
CA ASN A 343 -0.25 15.55 5.12
C ASN A 343 -0.12 14.15 5.71
N ILE A 344 1.04 13.50 5.55
CA ILE A 344 1.44 12.32 6.31
C ILE A 344 1.87 12.84 7.68
N GLY A 345 0.89 13.31 8.44
CA GLY A 345 1.03 13.53 9.86
C GLY A 345 0.84 12.19 10.59
N PRO A 346 1.37 12.06 11.82
CA PRO A 346 0.95 11.02 12.75
C PRO A 346 -0.57 10.83 12.75
N CYS A 347 -1.01 9.57 12.66
CA CYS A 347 -2.44 9.26 12.68
C CYS A 347 -2.98 9.42 14.11
N TRP A 348 -4.07 10.18 14.27
CA TRP A 348 -4.69 10.43 15.58
C TRP A 348 -5.54 9.26 16.10
N PHE A 349 -5.71 8.21 15.28
CA PHE A 349 -6.64 7.11 15.53
C PHE A 349 -5.92 5.75 15.68
N CYS A 350 -4.70 5.59 15.18
CA CYS A 350 -3.94 4.37 15.44
C CYS A 350 -3.55 4.29 16.92
N LEU A 351 -3.90 3.20 17.61
CA LEU A 351 -3.51 3.00 19.01
C LEU A 351 -1.99 2.96 19.23
N SER A 352 -1.23 2.58 18.19
CA SER A 352 0.23 2.57 18.18
C SER A 352 0.86 3.97 17.99
N SER A 353 0.05 4.99 17.65
CA SER A 353 0.53 6.36 17.48
C SER A 353 0.65 7.08 18.83
N GLU A 354 1.67 7.92 18.99
CA GLU A 354 1.83 8.74 20.20
C GLU A 354 0.78 9.86 20.30
N GLU A 355 0.16 10.25 19.17
CA GLU A 355 -0.83 11.33 19.13
C GLU A 355 -2.26 10.89 19.46
N VAL A 356 -2.48 9.58 19.64
CA VAL A 356 -3.80 9.05 19.99
C VAL A 356 -4.22 9.53 21.39
N GLN A 357 -5.43 10.06 21.49
CA GLN A 357 -5.99 10.59 22.73
C GLN A 357 -6.51 9.42 23.61
N LYS A 358 -5.59 8.73 24.29
CA LYS A 358 -5.87 7.50 25.05
C LYS A 358 -6.94 7.67 26.14
N HIS A 359 -7.12 8.88 26.67
CA HIS A 359 -8.12 9.18 27.70
C HIS A 359 -9.56 9.09 27.18
N LEU A 360 -9.79 9.20 25.86
CA LEU A 360 -11.12 9.10 25.24
C LEU A 360 -11.58 7.65 25.00
N ILE A 361 -10.69 6.66 25.10
CA ILE A 361 -11.00 5.25 24.84
C ILE A 361 -11.96 4.72 25.92
N ILE A 362 -12.98 3.98 25.54
CA ILE A 362 -13.97 3.39 26.46
C ILE A 362 -13.73 1.89 26.59
N SER A 363 -13.62 1.19 25.46
CA SER A 363 -13.46 -0.26 25.38
C SER A 363 -12.52 -0.59 24.23
N ILE A 364 -11.76 -1.69 24.37
CA ILE A 364 -10.83 -2.20 23.36
C ILE A 364 -11.17 -3.66 23.14
N GLY A 365 -11.47 -4.04 21.90
CA GLY A 365 -11.68 -5.41 21.46
C GLY A 365 -10.43 -5.99 20.82
N ASP A 366 -10.59 -7.06 20.04
CA ASP A 366 -9.48 -7.77 19.42
C ASP A 366 -8.94 -7.02 18.20
N SER A 367 -9.83 -6.45 17.39
CA SER A 367 -9.50 -5.81 16.10
C SER A 367 -9.96 -4.35 16.01
N ALA A 368 -10.93 -3.93 16.84
CA ALA A 368 -11.43 -2.56 16.91
C ALA A 368 -11.57 -2.05 18.36
N TYR A 369 -11.68 -0.74 18.53
CA TYR A 369 -11.90 -0.11 19.83
C TYR A 369 -12.98 0.97 19.75
N LEU A 370 -13.63 1.22 20.89
CA LEU A 370 -14.66 2.23 21.08
C LEU A 370 -14.06 3.42 21.84
N SER A 371 -14.27 4.65 21.35
CA SER A 371 -13.86 5.88 22.04
C SER A 371 -14.91 6.99 21.94
N LEU A 372 -14.82 8.00 22.79
CA LEU A 372 -15.53 9.27 22.59
C LEU A 372 -14.94 10.06 21.42
N THR A 373 -15.80 10.80 20.72
CA THR A 373 -15.38 11.68 19.64
C THR A 373 -14.93 13.03 20.20
N LYS A 374 -13.70 13.45 19.88
CA LYS A 374 -13.23 14.80 20.18
C LYS A 374 -14.10 15.85 19.48
N GLY A 375 -14.67 16.77 20.24
CA GLY A 375 -15.61 17.75 19.70
C GLY A 375 -16.88 17.13 19.11
N GLY A 376 -17.42 16.12 19.81
CA GLY A 376 -18.68 15.46 19.46
C GLY A 376 -19.87 16.42 19.35
N LEU A 377 -20.90 15.98 18.61
CA LEU A 377 -22.17 16.71 18.50
C LEU A 377 -22.93 16.75 19.83
N CYS A 378 -22.87 15.66 20.57
CA CYS A 378 -23.38 15.50 21.93
C CYS A 378 -22.33 14.79 22.78
N ASP A 379 -22.51 14.81 24.09
CA ASP A 379 -21.60 14.20 25.05
C ASP A 379 -21.47 12.67 24.85
N ASP A 380 -22.49 12.08 24.22
CA ASP A 380 -22.63 10.65 23.96
C ASP A 380 -22.24 10.27 22.51
N HIS A 381 -21.46 11.11 21.82
CA HIS A 381 -21.01 10.85 20.44
C HIS A 381 -19.79 9.93 20.46
N PHE A 382 -19.99 8.68 20.07
CA PHE A 382 -18.93 7.67 20.02
C PHE A 382 -18.32 7.49 18.63
N LEU A 383 -17.13 6.91 18.64
CA LEU A 383 -16.36 6.55 17.46
C LEU A 383 -15.91 5.09 17.62
N ILE A 384 -16.22 4.28 16.61
CA ILE A 384 -15.71 2.91 16.48
C ILE A 384 -14.63 2.92 15.38
N THR A 385 -13.45 2.44 15.73
CA THR A 385 -12.24 2.57 14.91
C THR A 385 -11.40 1.29 15.04
N PRO A 386 -10.80 0.78 13.94
CA PRO A 386 -9.88 -0.35 14.04
C PRO A 386 -8.59 0.03 14.77
N ILE A 387 -7.99 -0.94 15.47
CA ILE A 387 -6.70 -0.79 16.17
C ILE A 387 -5.59 -0.45 15.16
N GLY A 388 -5.59 -1.17 14.04
CA GLY A 388 -4.68 -0.99 12.91
C GLY A 388 -5.11 0.15 11.97
N HIS A 389 -4.16 0.62 11.16
CA HIS A 389 -4.41 1.69 10.20
C HIS A 389 -5.11 1.15 8.95
N ILE A 390 -6.44 1.23 8.94
CA ILE A 390 -7.31 0.83 7.83
C ILE A 390 -8.14 2.05 7.45
N GLN A 391 -8.30 2.36 6.15
CA GLN A 391 -8.93 3.61 5.72
C GLN A 391 -10.47 3.57 5.74
N SER A 392 -11.08 2.43 5.42
CA SER A 392 -12.54 2.31 5.23
C SER A 392 -13.09 0.91 5.56
N MET A 393 -14.40 0.79 5.75
CA MET A 393 -15.04 -0.52 6.00
C MET A 393 -14.90 -1.47 4.80
N VAL A 394 -14.82 -0.95 3.58
CA VAL A 394 -14.63 -1.73 2.34
C VAL A 394 -13.24 -2.38 2.27
N GLU A 395 -12.26 -1.82 2.99
CA GLU A 395 -10.87 -2.32 3.04
C GLU A 395 -10.58 -3.14 4.30
N ALA A 396 -11.55 -3.28 5.20
CA ALA A 396 -11.39 -3.99 6.46
C ALA A 396 -11.54 -5.50 6.27
N ASP A 397 -10.71 -6.27 6.96
CA ASP A 397 -10.83 -7.73 7.03
C ASP A 397 -12.08 -8.14 7.85
N ASP A 398 -12.55 -9.37 7.67
CA ASP A 398 -13.76 -9.89 8.32
C ASP A 398 -13.71 -9.76 9.85
N ASP A 399 -12.56 -10.01 10.48
CA ASP A 399 -12.37 -9.85 11.93
C ASP A 399 -12.66 -8.43 12.42
N VAL A 400 -12.28 -7.41 11.64
CA VAL A 400 -12.53 -5.99 11.97
C VAL A 400 -14.00 -5.66 11.79
N LEU A 401 -14.63 -6.18 10.73
CA LEU A 401 -16.05 -5.96 10.46
C LEU A 401 -16.94 -6.60 11.53
N GLU A 402 -16.60 -7.82 11.96
CA GLU A 402 -17.29 -8.51 13.05
C GLU A 402 -17.22 -7.70 14.36
N ASP A 403 -16.04 -7.20 14.73
CA ASP A 403 -15.88 -6.39 15.94
C ASP A 403 -16.62 -5.05 15.86
N ILE A 404 -16.61 -4.40 14.69
CA ILE A 404 -17.40 -3.18 14.47
C ILE A 404 -18.89 -3.47 14.67
N GLU A 405 -19.42 -4.57 14.14
CA GLU A 405 -20.84 -4.90 14.28
C GLU A 405 -21.20 -5.27 15.73
N LYS A 406 -20.34 -6.01 16.45
CA LYS A 406 -20.51 -6.25 17.90
C LYS A 406 -20.63 -4.94 18.68
N TYR A 407 -19.76 -3.96 18.40
CA TYR A 407 -19.84 -2.64 19.03
C TYR A 407 -21.12 -1.90 18.69
N LYS A 408 -21.56 -1.92 17.42
CA LYS A 408 -22.84 -1.31 17.02
C LYS A 408 -24.01 -1.95 17.78
N GLU A 409 -24.06 -3.28 17.87
CA GLU A 409 -25.12 -3.97 18.63
C GLU A 409 -25.13 -3.61 20.11
N SER A 410 -23.97 -3.58 20.76
CA SER A 410 -23.84 -3.15 22.16
C SER A 410 -24.30 -1.72 22.36
N LEU A 411 -23.95 -0.80 21.46
CA LEU A 411 -24.42 0.59 21.49
C LEU A 411 -25.95 0.68 21.26
N ARG A 412 -26.50 -0.09 20.31
CA ARG A 412 -27.96 -0.15 20.10
C ARG A 412 -28.67 -0.58 21.39
N LYS A 413 -28.18 -1.60 22.08
CA LYS A 413 -28.73 -2.06 23.38
C LYS A 413 -28.59 -1.01 24.48
N PHE A 414 -27.44 -0.37 24.59
CA PHE A 414 -27.16 0.67 25.58
C PHE A 414 -28.10 1.88 25.46
N PHE A 415 -28.31 2.37 24.24
CA PHE A 415 -29.19 3.52 24.01
C PHE A 415 -30.68 3.17 23.99
N ALA A 416 -31.05 1.95 23.59
CA ALA A 416 -32.42 1.48 23.68
C ALA A 416 -32.94 1.49 25.13
N ALA A 417 -32.07 1.17 26.10
CA ALA A 417 -32.40 1.27 27.53
C ALA A 417 -32.71 2.71 28.01
N GLN A 418 -32.36 3.73 27.21
CA GLN A 418 -32.55 5.15 27.49
C GLN A 418 -33.62 5.80 26.57
N ASP A 419 -34.44 4.99 25.88
CA ASP A 419 -35.41 5.43 24.86
C ASP A 419 -34.77 6.32 23.76
N ARG A 420 -33.55 5.92 23.37
CA ARG A 420 -32.76 6.57 22.33
C ARG A 420 -32.36 5.58 21.26
N THR A 421 -32.17 6.09 20.05
CA THR A 421 -31.73 5.31 18.90
C THR A 421 -30.42 5.87 18.37
N VAL A 422 -29.57 5.03 17.79
CA VAL A 422 -28.26 5.40 17.30
C VAL A 422 -28.25 5.44 15.79
N ILE A 423 -27.58 6.45 15.23
CA ILE A 423 -27.28 6.55 13.81
C ILE A 423 -25.80 6.25 13.65
N PHE A 424 -25.47 5.31 12.77
CA PHE A 424 -24.08 5.02 12.43
C PHE A 424 -23.76 5.60 11.06
N PHE A 425 -22.61 6.26 10.92
CA PHE A 425 -22.18 6.72 9.60
C PHE A 425 -20.67 6.68 9.45
N GLU A 426 -20.25 6.45 8.22
CA GLU A 426 -18.87 6.46 7.78
C GLU A 426 -18.70 7.45 6.63
N ARG A 427 -17.66 8.26 6.71
CA ARG A 427 -17.25 9.16 5.63
C ARG A 427 -15.86 8.77 5.13
N ASN A 428 -15.81 7.91 4.12
CA ASN A 428 -14.59 7.65 3.36
C ASN A 428 -14.36 8.76 2.32
N TYR A 429 -14.03 9.97 2.79
CA TYR A 429 -13.68 11.10 1.92
C TYR A 429 -12.61 11.96 2.59
N ARG A 430 -11.39 11.95 2.00
CA ARG A 430 -10.21 12.62 2.56
C ARG A 430 -9.92 12.22 4.03
N THR A 431 -10.26 10.98 4.38
CA THR A 431 -9.91 10.37 5.68
C THR A 431 -8.67 9.49 5.50
N GLN A 432 -7.91 9.32 6.59
CA GLN A 432 -6.74 8.45 6.63
C GLN A 432 -6.99 7.18 7.45
N HIS A 433 -8.03 7.18 8.28
CA HIS A 433 -8.38 6.06 9.16
C HIS A 433 -9.89 5.91 9.18
N LEU A 434 -10.35 4.67 9.19
CA LEU A 434 -11.74 4.26 9.29
C LEU A 434 -12.34 4.84 10.58
N GLN A 435 -13.43 5.58 10.41
CA GLN A 435 -14.14 6.26 11.47
C GLN A 435 -15.63 5.98 11.30
N VAL A 436 -16.16 5.05 12.10
CA VAL A 436 -17.60 4.83 12.19
C VAL A 436 -18.12 5.65 13.36
N HIS A 437 -18.80 6.74 13.04
CA HIS A 437 -19.42 7.60 14.05
C HIS A 437 -20.73 6.98 14.50
N ALA A 438 -20.98 7.05 15.81
CA ALA A 438 -22.23 6.62 16.44
C ALA A 438 -22.83 7.81 17.18
N VAL A 439 -23.97 8.30 16.70
CA VAL A 439 -24.65 9.48 17.28
C VAL A 439 -26.04 9.09 17.75
N PRO A 440 -26.32 9.18 19.07
CA PRO A 440 -27.64 8.92 19.59
C PRO A 440 -28.58 10.11 19.37
N ILE A 441 -29.85 9.79 19.17
CA ILE A 441 -30.96 10.73 19.09
C ILE A 441 -32.15 10.18 19.87
N ALA A 442 -33.08 11.06 20.24
CA ALA A 442 -34.35 10.63 20.85
C ALA A 442 -35.14 9.76 19.88
N ASN A 443 -35.70 8.66 20.37
CA ASN A 443 -36.45 7.71 19.55
C ASN A 443 -37.64 8.37 18.82
N SER A 444 -38.28 9.38 19.44
CA SER A 444 -39.36 10.18 18.83
C SER A 444 -38.95 10.93 17.55
N LYS A 445 -37.66 11.20 17.36
CA LYS A 445 -37.11 11.94 16.21
C LYS A 445 -36.51 11.03 15.14
N SER A 446 -36.47 9.72 15.37
CA SER A 446 -35.86 8.72 14.48
C SER A 446 -36.43 8.73 13.05
N MET A 447 -37.74 8.98 12.91
CA MET A 447 -38.41 9.05 11.60
C MET A 447 -37.96 10.24 10.74
N LEU A 448 -37.50 11.33 11.38
CA LEU A 448 -37.09 12.56 10.67
C LEU A 448 -35.66 12.48 10.14
N VAL A 449 -34.86 11.54 10.64
CA VAL A 449 -33.44 11.38 10.27
C VAL A 449 -33.26 11.26 8.77
N ARG A 450 -34.03 10.37 8.14
CA ARG A 450 -34.00 10.14 6.70
C ARG A 450 -34.26 11.43 5.92
N GLN A 451 -35.31 12.17 6.31
CA GLN A 451 -35.67 13.43 5.68
C GLN A 451 -34.56 14.48 5.84
N CYS A 452 -33.94 14.58 7.02
CA CYS A 452 -32.84 15.51 7.27
C CYS A 452 -31.61 15.19 6.41
N PHE A 453 -31.25 13.91 6.22
CA PHE A 453 -30.15 13.51 5.34
C PHE A 453 -30.45 13.82 3.87
N ILE A 454 -31.66 13.53 3.39
CA ILE A 454 -32.08 13.84 2.02
C ILE A 454 -32.11 15.37 1.79
N GLN A 455 -32.61 16.14 2.76
CA GLN A 455 -32.64 17.60 2.66
C GLN A 455 -31.22 18.18 2.63
N ALA A 456 -30.32 17.68 3.48
CA ALA A 456 -28.91 18.08 3.46
C ALA A 456 -28.26 17.70 2.11
N ALA A 457 -28.55 16.52 1.58
CA ALA A 457 -28.06 16.09 0.28
C ALA A 457 -28.54 17.02 -0.85
N ALA A 458 -29.83 17.39 -0.85
CA ALA A 458 -30.41 18.31 -1.81
C ALA A 458 -29.78 19.72 -1.74
N ASN A 459 -29.54 20.23 -0.53
CA ASN A 459 -28.90 21.54 -0.33
C ASN A 459 -27.48 21.61 -0.92
N HIS A 460 -26.76 20.49 -0.91
CA HIS A 460 -25.39 20.40 -1.45
C HIS A 460 -25.32 19.82 -2.87
N GLY A 461 -26.47 19.53 -3.51
CA GLY A 461 -26.53 18.92 -4.83
C GLY A 461 -25.89 17.52 -4.89
N VAL A 462 -26.01 16.76 -3.80
CA VAL A 462 -25.47 15.40 -3.67
C VAL A 462 -26.57 14.38 -3.94
N ASP A 463 -26.32 13.47 -4.88
CA ASP A 463 -27.22 12.35 -5.14
C ASP A 463 -27.03 11.26 -4.08
N MET A 464 -28.04 11.08 -3.22
CA MET A 464 -28.09 10.04 -2.19
C MET A 464 -29.03 8.92 -2.62
N ALA A 465 -28.52 7.68 -2.60
CA ALA A 465 -29.27 6.48 -2.92
C ALA A 465 -29.59 5.68 -1.65
N GLU A 466 -30.71 4.95 -1.66
CA GLU A 466 -31.03 3.97 -0.63
C GLU A 466 -30.55 2.60 -1.08
N LEU A 467 -29.90 1.89 -0.17
CA LEU A 467 -29.47 0.51 -0.40
C LEU A 467 -30.54 -0.44 0.11
N SER A 468 -30.83 -1.49 -0.67
CA SER A 468 -31.62 -2.62 -0.19
C SER A 468 -30.83 -3.43 0.85
N GLU A 469 -31.54 -4.11 1.75
CA GLU A 469 -30.95 -4.87 2.85
C GLU A 469 -29.98 -5.97 2.37
N ASP A 470 -30.25 -6.54 1.19
CA ASP A 470 -29.50 -7.65 0.59
C ASP A 470 -28.14 -7.25 -0.04
N VAL A 471 -27.85 -5.95 -0.17
CA VAL A 471 -26.63 -5.50 -0.86
C VAL A 471 -25.56 -5.14 0.16
N SER A 472 -24.40 -5.80 0.04
CA SER A 472 -23.26 -5.51 0.90
C SER A 472 -22.53 -4.25 0.43
N LEU A 473 -21.86 -3.57 1.36
CA LEU A 473 -21.06 -2.37 1.05
C LEU A 473 -19.93 -2.67 0.04
N GLY A 474 -19.32 -3.86 0.12
CA GLY A 474 -18.25 -4.29 -0.77
C GLY A 474 -18.69 -4.49 -2.23
N ASP A 475 -19.97 -4.81 -2.46
CA ASP A 475 -20.52 -4.97 -3.81
C ASP A 475 -20.71 -3.64 -4.54
N ILE A 476 -20.90 -2.54 -3.79
CA ILE A 476 -21.26 -1.22 -4.34
C ILE A 476 -20.06 -0.28 -4.41
N ALA A 477 -19.16 -0.37 -3.43
CA ALA A 477 -17.98 0.46 -3.31
C ALA A 477 -16.73 -0.40 -3.45
N SER A 478 -15.87 -0.05 -4.41
CA SER A 478 -14.55 -0.69 -4.55
C SER A 478 -13.53 -0.03 -3.62
N PRO A 479 -12.53 -0.77 -3.10
CA PRO A 479 -11.41 -0.23 -2.34
C PRO A 479 -10.79 1.02 -3.01
N GLY A 480 -10.43 2.03 -2.22
CA GLY A 480 -9.91 3.31 -2.71
C GLY A 480 -10.93 4.28 -3.33
N CYS A 481 -12.19 3.91 -3.53
CA CYS A 481 -13.23 4.84 -4.00
C CYS A 481 -13.85 5.61 -2.82
N PRO A 482 -13.98 6.95 -2.88
CA PRO A 482 -14.62 7.70 -1.82
C PRO A 482 -16.12 7.47 -1.79
N TYR A 483 -16.67 7.29 -0.58
CA TYR A 483 -18.10 7.12 -0.37
C TYR A 483 -18.55 7.74 0.96
N PHE A 484 -19.86 7.95 1.08
CA PHE A 484 -20.51 8.20 2.36
C PHE A 484 -21.57 7.12 2.57
N TYR A 485 -21.57 6.53 3.75
CA TYR A 485 -22.51 5.49 4.15
C TYR A 485 -23.12 5.86 5.49
N ALA A 486 -24.43 5.77 5.61
CA ALA A 486 -25.15 5.95 6.86
C ALA A 486 -26.18 4.85 7.06
N GLU A 487 -26.23 4.33 8.27
CA GLU A 487 -27.15 3.31 8.74
C GLU A 487 -28.10 3.96 9.76
N LEU A 488 -29.39 3.96 9.43
CA LEU A 488 -30.43 4.59 10.22
C LEU A 488 -31.06 3.59 11.20
N PRO A 489 -31.72 4.07 12.27
CA PRO A 489 -32.28 3.22 13.32
C PRO A 489 -33.23 2.11 12.87
N TYR A 490 -33.94 2.29 11.74
CA TYR A 490 -34.91 1.33 11.21
C TYR A 490 -34.36 0.50 10.05
N GLY A 491 -33.04 0.28 9.99
CA GLY A 491 -32.40 -0.56 8.98
C GLY A 491 -32.21 0.09 7.61
N GLN A 492 -32.73 1.30 7.41
CA GLN A 492 -32.51 2.06 6.17
C GLN A 492 -31.03 2.40 6.03
N ARG A 493 -30.47 2.13 4.85
CA ARG A 493 -29.07 2.38 4.53
C ARG A 493 -28.99 3.44 3.42
N LEU A 494 -28.37 4.56 3.73
CA LEU A 494 -28.15 5.65 2.78
C LEU A 494 -26.71 5.63 2.28
N PHE A 495 -26.54 5.81 0.97
CA PHE A 495 -25.25 5.72 0.32
C PHE A 495 -25.05 6.83 -0.72
N VAL A 496 -23.84 7.39 -0.76
CA VAL A 496 -23.42 8.39 -1.76
C VAL A 496 -22.16 7.90 -2.44
N ARG A 497 -22.22 7.71 -3.76
CA ARG A 497 -21.08 7.30 -4.60
C ARG A 497 -20.30 8.47 -5.19
N ARG A 498 -20.99 9.54 -5.59
CA ARG A 498 -20.38 10.68 -6.30
C ARG A 498 -19.94 11.77 -5.33
N MET A 499 -18.75 11.63 -4.78
CA MET A 499 -18.19 12.54 -3.77
C MET A 499 -17.36 13.70 -4.37
N LYS A 500 -17.81 14.31 -5.48
CA LYS A 500 -17.11 15.47 -6.07
C LYS A 500 -17.47 16.74 -5.28
N GLN A 501 -16.48 17.37 -4.64
CA GLN A 501 -16.68 18.54 -3.75
C GLN A 501 -17.60 18.29 -2.53
N PHE A 502 -17.65 17.04 -2.03
CA PHE A 502 -18.50 16.68 -0.89
C PHE A 502 -18.12 17.43 0.40
N PRO A 503 -19.08 17.98 1.16
CA PRO A 503 -18.79 18.71 2.38
C PRO A 503 -18.31 17.76 3.50
N VAL A 504 -17.14 18.04 4.08
CA VAL A 504 -16.55 17.18 5.13
C VAL A 504 -17.49 17.06 6.34
N GLN A 505 -18.20 18.14 6.69
CA GLN A 505 -19.14 18.16 7.82
C GLN A 505 -20.57 17.70 7.44
N PHE A 506 -20.79 17.10 6.27
CA PHE A 506 -22.12 16.72 5.77
C PHE A 506 -23.00 16.03 6.81
N ALA A 507 -22.49 14.95 7.42
CA ALA A 507 -23.25 14.19 8.41
C ALA A 507 -23.57 15.01 9.66
N ARG A 508 -22.65 15.89 10.09
CA ARG A 508 -22.89 16.79 11.22
C ARG A 508 -23.98 17.79 10.89
N GLU A 509 -23.93 18.43 9.73
CA GLU A 509 -24.95 19.36 9.27
C GLU A 509 -26.34 18.73 9.24
N ALA A 510 -26.46 17.51 8.67
CA ALA A 510 -27.70 16.75 8.66
C ALA A 510 -28.24 16.49 10.09
N LEU A 511 -27.38 16.13 11.03
CA LEU A 511 -27.75 15.79 12.42
C LEU A 511 -28.01 17.03 13.31
N THR A 512 -27.37 18.16 13.02
CA THR A 512 -27.57 19.44 13.75
C THR A 512 -28.86 20.15 13.39
N ASN A 513 -29.61 19.63 12.41
CA ASN A 513 -30.89 20.18 12.00
C ASN A 513 -31.81 20.39 13.22
N LYS A 514 -32.61 21.46 13.18
CA LYS A 514 -33.58 21.85 14.21
C LYS A 514 -34.50 20.69 14.62
N ASP A 515 -34.85 19.84 13.66
CA ASP A 515 -35.76 18.72 13.88
C ASP A 515 -35.09 17.53 14.62
N LEU A 516 -33.75 17.50 14.66
CA LEU A 516 -32.95 16.45 15.31
C LEU A 516 -32.29 16.97 16.59
N LEU A 517 -31.00 17.31 16.55
CA LEU A 517 -30.25 17.75 17.74
C LEU A 517 -30.38 19.26 18.02
N ASN A 518 -30.78 20.06 17.03
CA ASN A 518 -30.95 21.51 17.14
C ASN A 518 -29.72 22.23 17.75
N CYS A 519 -28.53 21.91 17.25
CA CYS A 519 -27.26 22.48 17.70
C CYS A 519 -26.41 22.96 16.50
N PRO A 520 -26.88 23.96 15.74
CA PRO A 520 -26.18 24.47 14.54
C PRO A 520 -24.78 25.01 14.85
N GLU A 521 -24.53 25.48 16.08
CA GLU A 521 -23.21 25.90 16.56
C GLU A 521 -22.19 24.75 16.62
N ARG A 522 -22.64 23.49 16.65
CA ARG A 522 -21.79 22.30 16.75
C ARG A 522 -21.43 21.66 15.40
N ILE A 523 -21.71 22.32 14.27
CA ILE A 523 -21.36 21.81 12.94
C ILE A 523 -19.84 21.66 12.78
N ASP A 524 -19.05 22.64 13.25
CA ASP A 524 -17.58 22.55 13.24
C ASP A 524 -17.07 21.92 14.54
N TRP A 525 -16.45 20.75 14.42
CA TRP A 525 -15.88 20.01 15.56
C TRP A 525 -14.84 20.80 16.33
N ARG A 526 -14.10 21.69 15.66
CA ARG A 526 -13.04 22.50 16.30
C ARG A 526 -13.60 23.47 17.33
N GLN A 527 -14.84 23.89 17.18
CA GLN A 527 -15.53 24.80 18.10
C GLN A 527 -16.18 24.05 19.27
N CYS A 528 -16.18 22.71 19.23
CA CYS A 528 -16.78 21.84 20.24
C CYS A 528 -15.74 21.19 21.16
N ALA A 529 -14.46 21.54 21.04
CA ALA A 529 -13.40 20.91 21.83
C ALA A 529 -13.55 21.27 23.32
N LEU A 530 -13.55 20.24 24.17
CA LEU A 530 -13.56 20.37 25.62
C LEU A 530 -12.12 20.31 26.17
N SER A 531 -11.97 20.63 27.45
CA SER A 531 -10.70 20.41 28.16
C SER A 531 -10.41 18.91 28.33
N VAL A 532 -9.13 18.56 28.49
CA VAL A 532 -8.72 17.14 28.66
C VAL A 532 -9.34 16.56 29.94
N GLU A 533 -9.50 17.38 30.97
CA GLU A 533 -10.12 17.00 32.25
C GLU A 533 -11.60 16.65 32.08
N GLU A 534 -12.36 17.48 31.36
CA GLU A 534 -13.77 17.24 31.05
C GLU A 534 -13.96 16.01 30.15
N GLU A 535 -13.12 15.87 29.11
CA GLU A 535 -13.12 14.70 28.23
C GLU A 535 -12.85 13.41 29.03
N THR A 536 -11.87 13.44 29.94
CA THR A 536 -11.53 12.30 30.80
C THR A 536 -12.67 11.96 31.76
N ALA A 537 -13.31 12.96 32.37
CA ALA A 537 -14.45 12.76 33.26
C ALA A 537 -15.65 12.14 32.52
N LEU A 538 -15.93 12.60 31.30
CA LEU A 538 -16.97 12.02 30.44
C LEU A 538 -16.62 10.57 30.06
N ALA A 539 -15.38 10.30 29.63
CA ALA A 539 -14.94 8.95 29.29
C ALA A 539 -15.09 7.99 30.48
N LEU A 540 -14.69 8.39 31.68
CA LEU A 540 -14.84 7.59 32.90
C LEU A 540 -16.31 7.33 33.25
N LYS A 541 -17.18 8.35 33.11
CA LYS A 541 -18.63 8.21 33.29
C LYS A 541 -19.22 7.21 32.29
N PHE A 542 -18.81 7.24 31.02
CA PHE A 542 -19.33 6.29 30.03
C PHE A 542 -18.77 4.88 30.20
N ARG A 543 -17.52 4.72 30.64
CA ARG A 543 -16.97 3.40 30.96
C ARG A 543 -17.80 2.67 32.02
N SER A 544 -18.25 3.37 33.07
CA SER A 544 -19.09 2.75 34.10
C SER A 544 -20.52 2.46 33.62
N LEU A 545 -21.11 3.35 32.83
CA LEU A 545 -22.46 3.15 32.27
C LEU A 545 -22.51 2.07 31.17
N PHE A 546 -21.47 1.98 30.35
CA PHE A 546 -21.39 1.04 29.22
C PHE A 546 -20.91 -0.35 29.63
N SER A 547 -20.26 -0.49 30.78
CA SER A 547 -19.73 -1.76 31.30
C SER A 547 -20.68 -2.96 31.18
N PRO A 548 -22.00 -2.87 31.52
CA PRO A 548 -22.92 -4.00 31.38
C PRO A 548 -23.20 -4.45 29.93
N TYR A 549 -22.88 -3.59 28.95
CA TYR A 549 -23.13 -3.80 27.53
C TYR A 549 -21.83 -4.09 26.76
N ASP A 550 -20.67 -3.99 27.40
CA ASP A 550 -19.37 -4.23 26.79
C ASP A 550 -19.09 -5.73 26.69
N PHE A 551 -18.98 -6.23 25.45
CA PHE A 551 -18.72 -7.65 25.19
C PHE A 551 -17.29 -8.07 25.56
N ASN A 552 -16.36 -7.13 25.73
CA ASN A 552 -14.95 -7.41 26.04
C ASN A 552 -14.68 -7.62 27.54
N GLN A 553 -15.63 -7.27 28.42
CA GLN A 553 -15.42 -7.36 29.87
C GLN A 553 -15.42 -8.79 30.44
N ASN A 554 -15.78 -9.79 29.64
CA ASN A 554 -15.72 -11.20 30.03
C ASN A 554 -14.33 -11.85 29.85
N LEU A 555 -13.33 -11.14 29.31
CA LEU A 555 -11.97 -11.68 29.11
C LEU A 555 -10.98 -11.36 30.25
N LEU A 556 -11.43 -10.63 31.28
CA LEU A 556 -10.61 -10.26 32.45
C LEU A 556 -11.15 -10.83 33.78
N SER A 557 -12.13 -11.74 33.75
CA SER A 557 -12.61 -12.48 34.91
C SER A 557 -11.99 -13.87 35.03
#